data_AF-A0A8S2RS08-F1
#
_entry.id   AF-A0A8S2RS08-F1
#
_cell.length_a   1.000
_cell.length_b   1.000
_cell.length_c   1.000
_cell.angle_alpha   90.00
_cell.angle_beta   90.00
_cell.angle_gamma   90.00
#
_symmetry.space_group_name_H-M   'P 1'
#
loop_
_entity.id
_entity.type
_entity.pdbx_description
1 polymer ?
#
loop_
_entity_poly.entity_id
_entity_poly.type
_entity_poly.pdbx_seq_one_letter_code
_entity_poly.pdbx_strand_id
1 'polypeptide(L)'
;MKKLNDRKEFKQAVELFHKYEHKNSEIISDVAIDQALKSFTNMEDFQGGSDIYQRYLCRIENNCFTLASIIHFYMQSGDVNRAH
;
A
#
# COMPACT_ATOMS: atom_id res chain seq x y z
N MET A 1 -8.27 8.92 0.33
CA MET A 1 -6.94 8.38 0.67
C MET A 1 -5.84 9.40 0.49
N LYS A 2 -5.50 9.86 -0.74
CA LYS A 2 -4.43 10.86 -0.95
C LYS A 2 -4.50 12.07 0.00
N LYS A 3 -5.66 12.74 0.08
CA LYS A 3 -5.87 13.87 1.00
C LYS A 3 -5.59 13.55 2.48
N LEU A 4 -5.86 12.32 2.92
CA LEU A 4 -5.60 11.88 4.29
C LEU A 4 -4.09 11.68 4.49
N ASN A 5 -3.41 11.04 3.53
CA ASN A 5 -1.95 10.89 3.55
C ASN A 5 -1.22 12.24 3.52
N ASP A 6 -1.67 13.17 2.67
CA ASP A 6 -1.12 14.53 2.59
C ASP A 6 -1.24 15.28 3.94
N ARG A 7 -2.27 14.95 4.74
CA ARG A 7 -2.50 15.47 6.09
C ARG A 7 -1.84 14.65 7.20
N LYS A 8 -1.09 13.60 6.86
CA LYS A 8 -0.50 12.63 7.80
C LYS A 8 -1.53 11.85 8.63
N GLU A 9 -2.77 11.77 8.16
CA GLU A 9 -3.86 11.00 8.76
C GLU A 9 -3.78 9.52 8.28
N PHE A 10 -2.61 8.90 8.43
CA PHE A 10 -2.28 7.60 7.83
C PHE A 10 -3.20 6.48 8.29
N LYS A 11 -3.52 6.43 9.59
CA LYS A 11 -4.44 5.42 10.15
C LYS A 11 -5.83 5.51 9.53
N GLN A 12 -6.35 6.72 9.35
CA GLN A 12 -7.65 6.94 8.70
C GLN A 12 -7.61 6.57 7.22
N ALA A 13 -6.47 6.79 6.55
CA ALA A 13 -6.29 6.36 5.17
C ALA A 13 -6.36 4.83 5.04
N VAL A 14 -5.73 4.10 5.97
CA VAL A 14 -5.79 2.62 6.03
C VAL A 14 -7.19 2.12 6.38
N GLU A 15 -7.86 2.72 7.37
CA GLU A 15 -9.24 2.37 7.71
C GLU A 15 -10.19 2.58 6.51
N LEU A 16 -10.02 3.67 5.76
CA LEU A 16 -10.78 3.94 4.54
C LEU A 16 -10.50 2.89 3.46
N PHE A 17 -9.24 2.46 3.32
CA PHE A 17 -8.86 1.40 2.39
C PHE A 17 -9.57 0.09 2.73
N HIS A 18 -9.46 -0.39 3.96
CA HIS A 18 -10.10 -1.65 4.39
C HIS A 18 -11.62 -1.60 4.28
N LYS A 19 -12.23 -0.44 4.59
CA LYS A 19 -13.67 -0.25 4.41
C LYS A 19 -14.10 -0.39 2.95
N TYR A 20 -13.27 0.08 2.02
CA TYR A 20 -13.53 -0.04 0.60
C TYR A 20 -13.28 -1.45 0.09
N GLU A 21 -12.18 -2.06 0.53
CA GLU A 21 -11.79 -3.44 0.22
C GLU A 21 -12.85 -4.44 0.65
N HIS A 22 -13.39 -4.30 1.87
CA HIS A 22 -14.44 -5.18 2.38
C HIS A 22 -15.75 -5.08 1.56
N LYS A 23 -16.01 -3.92 0.94
CA LYS A 23 -17.22 -3.71 0.14
C LYS A 23 -17.09 -4.23 -1.28
N ASN A 24 -15.94 -4.04 -1.92
CA ASN A 24 -15.70 -4.41 -3.32
C ASN A 24 -14.20 -4.71 -3.55
N SER A 25 -13.72 -5.84 -3.02
CA SER A 25 -12.31 -6.24 -3.08
C SER A 25 -11.78 -6.37 -4.52
N GLU A 26 -12.62 -6.79 -5.45
CA GLU A 26 -12.29 -6.93 -6.88
C GLU A 26 -12.09 -5.59 -7.59
N ILE A 27 -12.63 -4.49 -7.05
CA ILE A 27 -12.64 -3.15 -7.66
C ILE A 27 -11.79 -2.17 -6.84
N ILE A 28 -10.77 -2.68 -6.13
CA ILE A 28 -9.76 -1.82 -5.54
C ILE A 28 -8.87 -1.29 -6.67
N SER A 29 -8.74 0.03 -6.78
CA SER A 29 -7.86 0.65 -7.79
C SER A 29 -6.39 0.58 -7.39
N ASP A 30 -5.49 0.55 -8.36
CA ASP A 30 -4.03 0.53 -8.11
C ASP A 30 -3.57 1.78 -7.35
N VAL A 31 -4.24 2.92 -7.57
CA VAL A 31 -4.01 4.15 -6.81
C VAL A 31 -4.40 3.99 -5.33
N ALA A 32 -5.47 3.24 -5.03
CA ALA A 32 -5.84 2.98 -3.63
C ALA A 32 -4.79 2.09 -2.94
N ILE A 33 -4.25 1.10 -3.65
CA ILE A 33 -3.17 0.22 -3.17
C ILE A 33 -1.90 1.05 -2.90
N ASP A 34 -1.48 1.88 -3.86
CA ASP A 34 -0.34 2.80 -3.70
C ASP A 34 -0.48 3.68 -2.46
N GLN A 35 -1.66 4.26 -2.27
CA GLN A 35 -1.91 5.12 -1.12
C GLN A 35 -1.94 4.35 0.20
N ALA A 36 -2.45 3.11 0.22
CA ALA A 36 -2.39 2.26 1.40
C ALA A 36 -0.95 1.92 1.78
N LEU A 37 -0.13 1.47 0.81
CA LEU A 37 1.28 1.16 1.04
C LEU A 37 2.06 2.35 1.58
N LYS A 38 1.80 3.56 1.06
CA LYS A 38 2.37 4.80 1.62
C LYS A 38 1.95 5.03 3.07
N SER A 39 0.69 4.82 3.40
CA SER A 39 0.21 4.95 4.78
C SER A 39 0.91 3.95 5.71
N PHE A 40 1.00 2.68 5.34
CA PHE A 40 1.70 1.65 6.11
C PHE A 40 3.19 1.98 6.30
N THR A 41 3.87 2.42 5.24
CA THR A 41 5.27 2.87 5.30
C THR A 41 5.46 3.98 6.33
N ASN A 42 4.62 5.02 6.28
CA ASN A 42 4.74 6.17 7.19
C ASN A 42 4.34 5.85 8.64
N MET A 43 3.59 4.77 8.86
CA MET A 43 3.27 4.26 10.20
C MET A 43 4.30 3.24 10.71
N GLU A 44 5.31 2.90 9.91
CA GLU A 44 6.26 1.80 10.17
C GLU A 44 5.56 0.44 10.39
N ASP A 45 4.31 0.30 9.90
CA ASP A 45 3.55 -0.95 9.94
C ASP A 45 3.85 -1.78 8.68
N PHE A 46 5.05 -2.34 8.67
CA PHE A 46 5.55 -3.12 7.55
C PHE A 46 4.85 -4.48 7.41
N GLN A 47 4.31 -5.04 8.50
CA GLN A 47 3.54 -6.27 8.37
C GLN A 47 2.23 -6.00 7.61
N GLY A 48 1.48 -4.95 7.99
CA GLY A 48 0.25 -4.56 7.30
C GLY A 48 0.50 -4.20 5.83
N GLY A 49 1.57 -3.46 5.54
CA GLY A 49 1.95 -3.14 4.16
C GLY A 49 2.32 -4.39 3.34
N SER A 50 3.03 -5.35 3.94
CA SER A 50 3.40 -6.61 3.27
C SER A 50 2.17 -7.47 2.98
N ASP A 51 1.19 -7.52 3.88
CA ASP A 51 -0.05 -8.28 3.67
C ASP A 51 -0.86 -7.72 2.49
N ILE A 52 -0.91 -6.38 2.35
CA ILE A 52 -1.53 -5.73 1.19
C ILE A 52 -0.77 -6.05 -0.10
N TYR A 53 0.56 -5.94 -0.09
CA TYR A 53 1.36 -6.26 -1.27
C TYR A 53 1.11 -7.70 -1.75
N GLN A 54 1.18 -8.68 -0.84
CA GLN A 54 0.96 -10.09 -1.18
C GLN A 54 -0.44 -10.35 -1.75
N ARG A 55 -1.46 -9.70 -1.18
CA ARG A 55 -2.85 -9.82 -1.64
C ARG A 55 -3.06 -9.30 -3.06
N TYR A 56 -2.30 -8.29 -3.46
CA TYR A 56 -2.44 -7.63 -4.76
C TYR A 56 -1.26 -7.87 -5.72
N LEU A 57 -0.35 -8.78 -5.37
CA LEU A 57 0.90 -9.05 -6.08
C LEU A 57 0.72 -9.19 -7.59
N CYS A 58 -0.18 -10.08 -8.02
CA CYS A 58 -0.44 -10.35 -9.43
C CYS A 58 -0.89 -9.11 -10.22
N ARG A 59 -1.54 -8.14 -9.57
CA ARG A 59 -1.98 -6.88 -10.21
C ARG A 59 -0.87 -5.85 -10.23
N ILE A 60 -0.13 -5.80 -9.13
CA ILE A 60 1.00 -4.91 -8.90
C ILE A 60 2.15 -5.19 -9.87
N GLU A 61 2.52 -6.46 -10.07
CA GLU A 61 3.62 -6.86 -10.97
C GLU A 61 3.36 -6.46 -12.43
N ASN A 62 2.08 -6.32 -12.80
CA ASN A 62 1.66 -5.87 -14.12
C ASN A 62 1.53 -4.33 -14.24
N ASN A 63 1.74 -3.57 -13.17
CA ASN A 63 1.63 -2.12 -13.17
C ASN A 63 2.89 -1.42 -12.61
N CYS A 64 3.68 -0.87 -13.55
CA CYS A 64 4.93 -0.16 -13.27
C CYS A 64 4.80 1.03 -12.31
N PHE A 65 3.62 1.66 -12.18
CA PHE A 65 3.43 2.82 -11.31
C PHE A 65 3.43 2.42 -9.83
N THR A 66 2.82 1.28 -9.50
CA THR A 66 2.77 0.73 -8.14
C THR A 66 4.12 0.17 -7.68
N LEU A 67 4.94 -0.32 -8.61
CA LEU A 67 6.27 -0.89 -8.34
C LEU A 67 7.21 0.09 -7.60
N ALA A 68 7.23 1.37 -7.97
CA ALA A 68 8.09 2.36 -7.32
C ALA A 68 7.77 2.53 -5.81
N SER A 69 6.48 2.53 -5.46
CA SER A 69 6.05 2.64 -4.07
C SER A 69 6.35 1.39 -3.25
N ILE A 70 6.42 0.23 -3.91
CA ILE A 70 6.77 -1.04 -3.26
C ILE A 70 8.27 -1.14 -3.02
N ILE A 71 9.08 -0.75 -4.00
CA ILE A 71 10.53 -0.63 -3.83
C ILE A 71 10.81 0.31 -2.65
N HIS A 72 10.15 1.47 -2.62
CA HIS A 72 10.27 2.39 -1.49
C HIS A 72 9.84 1.74 -0.16
N PHE A 73 8.70 1.06 -0.13
CA PHE A 73 8.21 0.36 1.06
C PHE A 73 9.21 -0.68 1.57
N TYR A 74 9.72 -1.57 0.71
CA TYR A 74 10.65 -2.62 1.11
C TYR A 74 12.04 -2.09 1.51
N MET A 75 12.49 -0.99 0.90
CA MET A 75 13.68 -0.27 1.37
C MET A 75 13.49 0.28 2.79
N GLN A 76 12.31 0.81 3.12
CA GLN A 76 12.00 1.31 4.47
C GLN A 76 11.82 0.19 5.49
N SER A 77 11.27 -0.95 5.09
CA SER A 77 11.09 -2.11 5.98
C SER A 77 12.40 -2.86 6.27
N GLY A 78 13.50 -2.50 5.58
CA GLY A 78 14.78 -3.22 5.66
C GLY A 78 14.79 -4.57 4.94
N ASP A 79 13.74 -4.92 4.20
CA ASP A 79 13.64 -6.18 3.43
C ASP A 79 14.20 -5.98 2.01
N VAL A 80 15.51 -5.75 1.94
CA VAL A 80 16.22 -5.39 0.69
C VAL A 80 16.12 -6.49 -0.37
N ASN A 81 15.94 -7.75 0.03
CA ASN A 81 15.78 -8.88 -0.89
C ASN A 81 14.49 -8.81 -1.72
N ARG A 82 13.44 -8.19 -1.18
CA ARG A 82 12.16 -7.97 -1.89
C ARG A 82 12.09 -6.63 -2.61
N ALA A 83 13.09 -5.77 -2.43
CA ALA A 83 13.21 -4.49 -3.12
C ALA A 83 13.95 -4.58 -4.46
N HIS A 84 14.57 -5.72 -4.78
CA HIS A 84 15.37 -5.99 -5.98
C HIS A 84 14.61 -6.88 -6.97
#